data_AF-A0ABD5Y4C2-F1
#
_entry.id   AF-A0ABD5Y4C2-F1
#
_cell.length_a   1.000
_cell.length_b   1.000
_cell.length_c   1.000
_cell.angle_alpha   90.00
_cell.angle_beta   90.00
_cell.angle_gamma   90.00
#
_symmetry.space_group_name_H-M   'P 1'
#
loop_
_entity.id
_entity.type
_entity.pdbx_description
1 polymer ?
#
loop_
_entity_poly.entity_id
_entity_poly.type
_entity_poly.pdbx_seq_one_letter_code
_entity_poly.pdbx_strand_id
1 'polypeptide(L)'
;MATATPGRRSVVLFVRSLSPTETPAAGHVARVRDLEDTGRVADASVAVWGREIELSARARRTRAGQCVLDRIADFRAWADERGVSMSPFFDARERSSAMTGEEFAALRLPVCCLAEYDGDELVHVAPYSTGDAICTVADRLDRLDRLDRGDGEGGSDRIEAVQALRGD
;
A
#
# COMPACT_ATOMS: atom_id res chain seq x y z
N MET A 1 -20.11 -19.02 -21.94
CA MET A 1 -19.12 -17.95 -21.69
C MET A 1 -19.50 -17.30 -20.37
N ALA A 2 -18.91 -17.75 -19.26
CA ALA A 2 -19.14 -17.13 -17.97
C ALA A 2 -18.38 -15.79 -17.97
N THR A 3 -19.10 -14.68 -17.98
CA THR A 3 -18.51 -13.40 -17.63
C THR A 3 -18.21 -13.47 -16.14
N ALA A 4 -16.93 -13.60 -15.78
CA ALA A 4 -16.49 -13.34 -14.42
C ALA A 4 -17.10 -11.98 -14.03
N THR A 5 -17.90 -11.94 -12.97
CA THR A 5 -18.35 -10.66 -12.44
C THR A 5 -17.09 -9.99 -11.93
N PRO A 6 -16.64 -8.86 -12.49
CA PRO A 6 -15.44 -8.23 -12.01
C PRO A 6 -15.60 -8.00 -10.51
N GLY A 7 -14.60 -8.41 -9.73
CA GLY A 7 -14.61 -8.16 -8.30
C GLY A 7 -14.87 -6.68 -8.08
N ARG A 8 -15.81 -6.29 -7.22
CA ARG A 8 -16.18 -4.87 -6.93
C ARG A 8 -15.02 -4.02 -6.39
N ARG A 9 -13.83 -4.59 -6.30
CA ARG A 9 -12.65 -4.02 -5.70
C ARG A 9 -11.85 -3.26 -6.74
N SER A 10 -11.43 -2.06 -6.39
CA SER A 10 -10.49 -1.25 -7.16
C SER A 10 -9.17 -1.17 -6.42
N VAL A 11 -8.06 -1.18 -7.15
CA VAL A 11 -6.72 -1.15 -6.56
C VAL A 11 -5.92 0.02 -7.06
N VAL A 12 -5.16 0.65 -6.17
CA VAL A 12 -4.26 1.76 -6.50
C VAL A 12 -2.87 1.43 -6.01
N LEU A 13 -1.92 1.32 -6.93
CA LEU A 13 -0.50 1.16 -6.63
C LEU A 13 0.20 2.52 -6.63
N PHE A 14 0.61 2.97 -5.46
CA PHE A 14 1.44 4.16 -5.29
C PHE A 14 2.92 3.80 -5.41
N VAL A 15 3.66 4.53 -6.22
CA VAL A 15 5.10 4.34 -6.44
C VAL A 15 5.86 5.64 -6.23
N ARG A 16 7.09 5.56 -5.73
CA ARG A 16 7.97 6.75 -5.62
C ARG A 16 8.36 7.32 -6.97
N SER A 17 8.55 6.44 -7.95
CA SER A 17 8.95 6.77 -9.32
C SER A 17 8.46 5.67 -10.26
N LEU A 18 8.18 6.04 -11.51
CA LEU A 18 7.91 5.11 -12.62
C LEU A 18 9.19 4.75 -13.40
N SER A 19 10.36 5.21 -12.95
CA SER A 19 11.62 4.90 -13.59
C SER A 19 11.94 3.40 -13.49
N PRO A 20 12.13 2.69 -14.61
CA PRO A 20 12.34 1.23 -14.63
C PRO A 20 13.65 0.79 -13.95
N THR A 21 14.62 1.69 -13.82
CA THR A 21 15.97 1.39 -13.28
C THR A 21 16.02 1.35 -11.75
N GLU A 22 15.11 2.04 -11.06
CA GLU A 22 15.33 2.40 -9.64
C GLU A 22 14.48 1.60 -8.66
N THR A 23 13.48 0.82 -9.11
CA THR A 23 12.52 0.21 -8.17
C THR A 23 11.92 -1.13 -8.65
N PRO A 24 11.60 -2.07 -7.73
CA PRO A 24 10.78 -3.26 -8.03
C PRO A 24 9.33 -2.92 -8.46
N ALA A 25 9.02 -1.63 -8.58
CA ALA A 25 7.71 -1.11 -8.97
C ALA A 25 7.27 -1.60 -10.35
N ALA A 26 8.18 -1.77 -11.32
CA ALA A 26 7.80 -2.21 -12.67
C ALA A 26 7.12 -3.60 -12.66
N GLY A 27 7.62 -4.53 -11.84
CA GLY A 27 7.01 -5.85 -11.67
C GLY A 27 5.65 -5.79 -10.98
N HIS A 28 5.51 -4.94 -9.95
CA HIS A 28 4.22 -4.73 -9.29
C HIS A 28 3.20 -4.02 -10.18
N VAL A 29 3.64 -3.07 -11.01
CA VAL A 29 2.78 -2.39 -12.00
C VAL A 29 2.24 -3.38 -13.01
N ALA A 30 3.09 -4.27 -13.54
CA ALA A 30 2.64 -5.31 -14.46
C ALA A 30 1.63 -6.25 -13.81
N ARG A 31 1.89 -6.69 -12.57
CA ARG A 31 0.95 -7.54 -11.80
C ARG A 31 -0.39 -6.85 -11.54
N VAL A 32 -0.38 -5.57 -11.17
CA VAL A 32 -1.60 -4.80 -10.89
C VAL A 32 -2.46 -4.65 -12.16
N ARG A 33 -1.83 -4.43 -13.31
CA ARG A 33 -2.54 -4.42 -14.61
C ARG A 33 -3.10 -5.79 -14.97
N ASP A 34 -2.33 -6.84 -14.73
CA ASP A 34 -2.79 -8.22 -14.98
C ASP A 34 -4.03 -8.58 -14.14
N LEU A 35 -4.14 -8.07 -12.90
CA LEU A 35 -5.35 -8.24 -12.09
C LEU A 35 -6.60 -7.64 -12.75
N GLU A 36 -6.49 -6.48 -13.40
CA GLU A 36 -7.60 -5.86 -14.13
C GLU A 36 -7.88 -6.59 -15.44
N ASP A 37 -6.84 -6.90 -16.22
CA ASP A 37 -6.95 -7.60 -17.50
C ASP A 37 -7.59 -8.99 -17.34
N THR A 38 -7.35 -9.66 -16.21
CA THR A 38 -7.94 -10.96 -15.86
C THR A 38 -9.29 -10.85 -15.15
N GLY A 39 -9.79 -9.63 -14.89
CA GLY A 39 -11.08 -9.38 -14.24
C GLY A 39 -11.11 -9.68 -12.73
N ARG A 40 -9.95 -9.86 -12.10
CA ARG A 40 -9.82 -10.11 -10.65
C ARG A 40 -10.13 -8.88 -9.81
N VAL A 41 -9.95 -7.69 -10.39
CA VAL A 41 -10.34 -6.39 -9.83
C VAL A 41 -11.14 -5.62 -10.89
N ALA A 42 -12.03 -4.74 -10.46
CA ALA A 42 -12.83 -3.93 -11.37
C ALA A 42 -12.02 -2.80 -12.02
N ASP A 43 -11.01 -2.28 -11.32
CA ASP A 43 -10.14 -1.19 -11.79
C ASP A 43 -8.76 -1.31 -11.15
N ALA A 44 -7.72 -1.05 -11.93
CA ALA A 44 -6.35 -0.99 -11.44
C ALA A 44 -5.64 0.29 -11.90
N SER A 45 -5.25 1.12 -10.94
CA SER A 45 -4.61 2.41 -11.19
C SER A 45 -3.20 2.47 -10.59
N VAL A 46 -2.31 3.25 -11.22
CA VAL A 46 -0.94 3.50 -10.72
C VAL A 46 -0.73 4.99 -10.51
N ALA A 47 -0.33 5.38 -9.31
CA ALA A 47 -0.12 6.77 -8.92
C ALA A 47 1.32 7.03 -8.45
N VAL A 48 1.85 8.22 -8.73
CA VAL A 48 3.20 8.62 -8.28
C VAL A 48 3.07 9.66 -7.16
N TRP A 49 3.67 9.37 -6.02
CA TRP A 49 3.65 10.26 -4.84
C TRP A 49 5.02 10.85 -4.45
N GLY A 50 6.08 10.50 -5.20
CA GLY A 50 7.43 10.95 -4.92
C GLY A 50 8.09 10.23 -3.74
N ARG A 51 9.35 10.57 -3.45
CA ARG A 51 10.16 9.90 -2.41
C ARG A 51 9.79 10.33 -0.99
N GLU A 52 9.56 11.63 -0.83
CA GLU A 52 9.33 12.31 0.45
C GLU A 52 8.31 13.41 0.20
N ILE A 53 7.43 13.62 1.19
CA ILE A 53 6.54 14.77 1.23
C ILE A 53 6.89 15.63 2.44
N GLU A 54 7.14 16.90 2.20
CA GLU A 54 7.34 17.87 3.27
C GLU A 54 6.01 18.02 4.04
N LEU A 55 6.04 17.88 5.37
CA LEU A 55 4.87 18.06 6.23
C LEU A 55 4.67 19.53 6.65
N SER A 56 5.37 20.46 6.01
CA SER A 56 5.29 21.89 6.33
C SER A 56 3.97 22.51 5.87
N ALA A 57 3.69 23.71 6.38
CA ALA A 57 2.59 24.54 5.89
C ALA A 57 2.70 24.90 4.39
N ARG A 58 3.88 24.76 3.76
CA ARG A 58 4.08 25.05 2.33
C ARG A 58 3.58 23.92 1.44
N ALA A 59 3.83 22.66 1.80
CA ALA A 59 3.30 21.51 1.07
C ALA A 59 1.77 21.45 1.13
N ARG A 60 1.19 21.76 2.30
CA ARG A 60 -0.27 21.91 2.51
C ARG A 60 -0.91 23.00 1.64
N ARG A 61 -0.14 23.97 1.13
CA ARG A 61 -0.64 25.02 0.22
C ARG A 61 -0.73 24.57 -1.24
N THR A 62 -0.21 23.40 -1.57
CA THR A 62 -0.32 22.83 -2.93
C THR A 62 -1.41 21.76 -2.96
N ARG A 63 -2.23 21.77 -4.01
CA ARG A 63 -3.29 20.75 -4.19
C ARG A 63 -2.72 19.33 -4.21
N ALA A 64 -1.58 19.13 -4.87
CA ALA A 64 -0.91 17.83 -4.95
C ALA A 64 -0.41 17.37 -3.57
N GLY A 65 0.19 18.26 -2.77
CA GLY A 65 0.63 17.95 -1.43
C GLY A 65 -0.53 17.60 -0.49
N GLN A 66 -1.62 18.36 -0.55
CA GLN A 66 -2.82 18.09 0.24
C GLN A 66 -3.43 16.72 -0.08
N CYS A 67 -3.61 16.38 -1.36
CA CYS A 67 -4.16 15.08 -1.75
C CYS A 67 -3.33 13.89 -1.25
N VAL A 68 -1.99 14.00 -1.24
CA VAL A 68 -1.12 12.95 -0.70
C VAL A 68 -1.23 12.85 0.81
N LEU A 69 -1.31 13.99 1.51
CA LEU A 69 -1.46 14.01 2.98
C LEU A 69 -2.81 13.44 3.43
N ASP A 70 -3.91 13.78 2.75
CA ASP A 70 -5.24 13.24 3.04
C ASP A 70 -5.24 11.72 2.85
N ARG A 71 -4.64 11.23 1.76
CA ARG A 71 -4.51 9.78 1.52
C ARG A 71 -3.73 9.07 2.63
N ILE A 72 -2.66 9.69 3.11
CA ILE A 72 -1.85 9.13 4.20
C ILE A 72 -2.64 9.13 5.52
N ALA A 73 -3.50 10.12 5.74
CA ALA A 73 -4.39 10.14 6.88
C ALA A 73 -5.38 8.96 6.82
N ASP A 74 -6.00 8.71 5.66
CA ASP A 74 -6.89 7.55 5.46
C ASP A 74 -6.16 6.23 5.74
N PHE A 75 -4.92 6.11 5.26
CA PHE A 75 -4.09 4.93 5.45
C PHE A 75 -3.78 4.71 6.94
N ARG A 76 -3.42 5.77 7.67
CA ARG A 76 -3.17 5.69 9.12
C ARG A 76 -4.42 5.31 9.88
N ALA A 77 -5.57 5.92 9.57
CA ALA A 77 -6.85 5.58 10.18
C ALA A 77 -7.18 4.09 9.99
N TRP A 78 -7.06 3.58 8.76
CA TRP A 78 -7.25 2.16 8.48
C TRP A 78 -6.33 1.24 9.29
N ALA A 79 -5.06 1.65 9.46
CA ALA A 79 -4.08 0.90 10.24
C ALA A 79 -4.42 0.88 11.73
N ASP A 80 -4.78 2.05 12.29
CA ASP A 80 -5.19 2.21 13.68
C ASP A 80 -6.45 1.38 13.99
N GLU A 81 -7.45 1.40 13.10
CA GLU A 81 -8.68 0.61 13.23
C GLU A 81 -8.41 -0.90 13.24
N ARG A 82 -7.35 -1.35 12.58
CA ARG A 82 -6.95 -2.77 12.49
C ARG A 82 -5.87 -3.17 13.47
N GLY A 83 -5.37 -2.23 14.28
CA GLY A 83 -4.27 -2.47 15.21
C GLY A 83 -2.97 -2.87 14.52
N VAL A 84 -2.75 -2.42 13.28
CA VAL A 84 -1.52 -2.67 12.52
C VAL A 84 -0.69 -1.40 12.40
N SER A 85 0.62 -1.54 12.20
CA SER A 85 1.53 -0.42 12.07
C SER A 85 2.00 -0.24 10.63
N MET A 86 1.99 0.99 10.15
CA MET A 86 2.63 1.35 8.89
C MET A 86 4.11 1.69 9.04
N SER A 87 4.63 1.71 10.27
CA SER A 87 6.07 1.81 10.52
C SER A 87 6.74 0.45 10.33
N PRO A 88 7.98 0.42 9.81
CA PRO A 88 8.87 1.54 9.44
C PRO A 88 8.68 2.08 8.00
N PHE A 89 7.63 1.68 7.29
CA PHE A 89 7.46 1.99 5.86
C PHE A 89 7.11 3.45 5.59
N PHE A 90 6.31 4.05 6.48
CA PHE A 90 5.98 5.47 6.51
C PHE A 90 6.74 6.15 7.64
N ASP A 91 7.94 6.63 7.35
CA ASP A 91 8.87 7.19 8.36
C ASP A 91 8.79 8.71 8.37
N ALA A 92 8.22 9.29 9.43
CA ALA A 92 8.21 10.72 9.64
C ALA A 92 9.55 11.12 10.26
N ARG A 93 10.31 11.98 9.58
CA ARG A 93 11.62 12.43 10.02
C ARG A 93 11.74 13.95 10.01
N GLU A 94 12.22 14.49 11.12
CA GLU A 94 12.56 15.90 11.22
C GLU A 94 13.82 16.19 10.38
N ARG A 95 13.75 17.26 9.59
CA ARG A 95 14.83 17.71 8.71
C ARG A 95 15.08 19.19 8.94
N SER A 96 16.34 19.53 9.19
CA SER A 96 16.80 20.90 9.17
C SER A 96 17.24 21.25 7.74
N SER A 97 16.62 22.26 7.14
CA SER A 97 17.04 22.81 5.85
C SER A 97 18.40 23.47 6.00
N ALA A 98 19.47 22.87 5.45
CA ALA A 98 20.80 23.49 5.51
C ALA A 98 20.90 24.82 4.74
N MET A 99 19.97 25.07 3.81
CA MET A 99 19.95 26.27 2.96
C MET A 99 19.18 27.45 3.58
N THR A 100 18.11 27.17 4.33
CA THR A 100 17.27 28.22 4.93
C THR A 100 17.34 28.28 6.45
N GLY A 101 17.95 27.28 7.10
CA GLY A 101 17.97 27.14 8.56
C GLY A 101 16.61 26.73 9.17
N GLU A 102 15.58 26.54 8.35
CA GLU A 102 14.26 26.16 8.81
C GLU A 102 14.17 24.66 9.09
N GLU A 103 13.64 24.30 10.26
CA GLU A 103 13.30 22.92 10.59
C GLU A 103 11.92 22.59 10.02
N PHE A 104 11.86 21.56 9.19
CA PHE A 104 10.63 21.02 8.65
C PHE A 104 10.56 19.51 8.88
N ALA A 105 9.38 19.02 9.27
CA ALA A 105 9.12 17.59 9.28
C ALA A 105 8.89 17.11 7.83
N ALA A 106 9.46 15.97 7.46
CA ALA A 106 9.24 15.33 6.17
C ALA A 106 8.80 13.88 6.40
N LEU A 107 7.83 13.42 5.62
CA LEU A 107 7.40 12.03 5.65
C LEU A 107 8.01 11.29 4.47
N ARG A 108 8.81 10.27 4.78
CA ARG A 108 9.38 9.36 3.80
C ARG A 108 8.34 8.29 3.46
N LEU A 109 7.85 8.35 2.22
CA LEU A 109 6.83 7.43 1.70
C LEU A 109 7.47 6.13 1.27
N PRO A 110 6.85 4.95 1.35
CA PRO A 110 7.49 3.71 0.89
C PRO A 110 7.73 3.70 -0.61
N VAL A 111 8.63 2.81 -1.07
CA VAL A 111 8.95 2.64 -2.50
C VAL A 111 7.72 2.26 -3.31
N CYS A 112 6.89 1.38 -2.75
CA CYS A 112 5.60 0.96 -3.29
C CYS A 112 4.60 0.85 -2.14
N CYS A 113 3.35 1.22 -2.39
CA CYS A 113 2.21 1.00 -1.49
C CYS A 113 0.99 0.62 -2.34
N LEU A 114 0.28 -0.42 -1.94
CA LEU A 114 -0.97 -0.85 -2.53
C LEU A 114 -2.11 -0.43 -1.62
N ALA A 115 -3.15 0.17 -2.19
CA ALA A 115 -4.41 0.41 -1.51
C ALA A 115 -5.53 -0.28 -2.29
N GLU A 116 -6.47 -0.88 -1.57
CA GLU A 116 -7.65 -1.53 -2.12
C GLU A 116 -8.90 -0.86 -1.60
N TYR A 117 -9.85 -0.66 -2.51
CA TYR A 117 -11.11 0.00 -2.24
C TYR A 117 -12.27 -0.93 -2.60
N ASP A 118 -13.33 -0.91 -1.81
CA ASP A 118 -14.64 -1.44 -2.19
C ASP A 118 -15.57 -0.24 -2.37
N GLY A 119 -15.83 0.13 -3.63
CA GLY A 119 -16.36 1.46 -3.95
C GLY A 119 -15.41 2.57 -3.50
N ASP A 120 -15.86 3.41 -2.56
CA ASP A 120 -15.08 4.52 -1.99
C ASP A 120 -14.43 4.17 -0.64
N GLU A 121 -14.71 2.99 -0.08
CA GLU A 121 -14.21 2.59 1.23
C GLU A 121 -12.83 1.92 1.11
N LEU A 122 -11.86 2.40 1.89
CA LEU A 122 -10.53 1.80 1.97
C LEU A 122 -10.58 0.49 2.78
N VAL A 123 -10.47 -0.65 2.11
CA VAL A 123 -10.58 -1.97 2.75
C VAL A 123 -9.23 -2.57 3.12
N HIS A 124 -8.17 -2.22 2.38
CA HIS A 124 -6.82 -2.75 2.63
C HIS A 124 -5.71 -1.78 2.21
N VAL A 125 -4.61 -1.76 2.97
CA VAL A 125 -3.36 -1.09 2.58
C VAL A 125 -2.21 -2.06 2.80
N ALA A 126 -1.20 -2.05 1.93
CA ALA A 126 0.09 -2.70 2.13
C ALA A 126 1.22 -1.80 1.63
N PRO A 127 2.39 -1.72 2.29
CA PRO A 127 2.82 -2.59 3.38
C PRO A 127 2.36 -2.12 4.77
N TYR A 128 2.21 -3.08 5.68
CA TYR A 128 2.05 -2.85 7.12
C TYR A 128 2.74 -3.96 7.90
N SER A 129 2.92 -3.74 9.20
CA SER A 129 3.39 -4.72 10.16
C SER A 129 2.35 -4.97 11.24
N THR A 130 2.22 -6.22 11.68
CA THR A 130 1.38 -6.60 12.83
C THR A 130 2.19 -6.64 14.14
N GLY A 131 3.47 -6.27 14.11
CA GLY A 131 4.43 -6.51 15.20
C GLY A 131 5.20 -7.82 15.04
N ASP A 132 4.51 -8.91 14.70
CA ASP A 132 5.11 -10.23 14.50
C ASP A 132 5.50 -10.53 13.04
N ALA A 133 4.81 -9.89 12.09
CA ALA A 133 5.00 -10.11 10.67
C ALA A 133 4.90 -8.80 9.87
N ILE A 134 5.39 -8.85 8.64
CA ILE A 134 5.25 -7.79 7.64
C ILE A 134 4.36 -8.33 6.52
N CYS A 135 3.30 -7.61 6.20
CA CYS A 135 2.56 -7.82 4.96
C CYS A 135 3.12 -6.87 3.91
N THR A 136 3.80 -7.41 2.88
CA THR A 136 4.36 -6.61 1.79
C THR A 136 3.34 -6.40 0.67
N VAL A 137 3.63 -5.47 -0.24
CA VAL A 137 2.86 -5.30 -1.49
C VAL A 137 2.87 -6.60 -2.31
N ALA A 138 4.01 -7.30 -2.38
CA ALA A 138 4.11 -8.56 -3.11
C ALA A 138 3.20 -9.63 -2.50
N ASP A 139 3.24 -9.82 -1.17
CA ASP A 139 2.37 -10.78 -0.48
C ASP A 139 0.90 -10.52 -0.75
N ARG A 140 0.51 -9.24 -0.81
CA ARG A 140 -0.87 -8.87 -1.06
C ARG A 140 -1.29 -9.12 -2.51
N LEU A 141 -0.43 -8.79 -3.48
CA LEU A 141 -0.67 -9.10 -4.90
C LEU A 141 -0.77 -10.60 -5.12
N ASP A 142 0.09 -11.40 -4.49
CA ASP A 142 0.05 -12.86 -4.55
C ASP A 142 -1.25 -13.43 -3.94
N ARG A 143 -1.85 -12.77 -2.94
CA ARG A 143 -3.17 -13.15 -2.42
C ARG A 143 -4.29 -12.79 -3.39
N LEU A 144 -4.27 -11.61 -3.98
CA LEU A 144 -5.27 -11.18 -4.98
C LEU A 144 -5.27 -12.11 -6.20
N ASP A 145 -4.10 -12.57 -6.62
CA ASP A 145 -3.95 -13.54 -7.71
C ASP A 145 -4.62 -14.90 -7.40
N ARG A 146 -4.64 -15.30 -6.12
CA ARG A 146 -5.16 -16.61 -5.65
C ARG A 146 -6.65 -16.61 -5.29
N LEU A 147 -7.23 -15.45 -4.97
CA LEU A 147 -8.60 -15.34 -4.45
C LEU A 147 -9.69 -15.76 -5.44
N ASP A 148 -9.35 -16.02 -6.71
CA ASP A 148 -10.26 -16.53 -7.74
C ASP A 148 -10.46 -18.07 -7.69
N ARG A 149 -9.83 -18.78 -6.74
CA ARG A 149 -9.99 -20.24 -6.59
C ARG A 149 -11.19 -20.70 -5.73
N GLY A 150 -12.17 -19.84 -5.45
CA GLY A 150 -13.45 -20.34 -4.96
C GLY A 150 -14.28 -19.35 -4.17
N ASP A 151 -15.37 -18.89 -4.78
CA ASP A 151 -16.61 -18.72 -4.05
C ASP A 151 -17.18 -20.11 -3.75
N GLY A 152 -17.08 -20.55 -2.48
CA GLY A 152 -17.78 -21.73 -1.97
C GLY A 152 -16.91 -22.64 -1.09
N GLU A 153 -17.34 -22.78 0.17
CA GLU A 153 -16.94 -23.77 1.17
C GLU A 153 -15.77 -23.40 2.12
N GLY A 154 -16.03 -23.68 3.39
CA GLY A 154 -15.36 -23.06 4.53
C GLY A 154 -13.90 -23.46 4.72
N GLY A 155 -13.07 -22.46 4.95
CA GLY A 155 -11.69 -22.61 5.38
C GLY A 155 -11.36 -21.58 6.43
N SER A 156 -11.81 -21.82 7.67
CA SER A 156 -11.21 -21.23 8.85
C SER A 156 -9.80 -21.79 9.01
N ASP A 157 -8.88 -21.41 8.13
CA ASP A 157 -7.46 -21.73 8.29
C ASP A 157 -6.82 -20.63 9.12
N ARG A 158 -6.92 -20.89 10.42
CA ARG A 158 -6.07 -20.43 11.51
C ARG A 158 -4.72 -19.91 10.99
N ILE A 159 -4.42 -18.66 11.36
CA ILE A 159 -3.06 -18.13 11.38
C ILE A 159 -2.25 -19.03 12.34
N GLU A 160 -1.65 -20.11 11.83
CA GLU A 160 -0.79 -20.99 12.61
C GLU A 160 0.62 -20.40 12.68
N ALA A 161 0.86 -19.81 13.85
CA ALA A 161 2.12 -19.73 14.58
C ALA A 161 3.40 -20.07 13.80
N VAL A 162 4.21 -19.03 13.57
CA VAL A 162 5.66 -19.15 13.43
C VAL A 162 6.24 -19.56 14.78
N GLN A 163 6.17 -20.85 15.13
CA GLN A 163 6.97 -21.46 16.18
C GLN A 163 7.47 -22.83 15.72
N ALA A 164 8.59 -22.82 15.02
CA ALA A 164 9.50 -23.96 14.99
C ALA A 164 10.90 -23.41 14.73
N LEU A 165 11.75 -23.48 15.76
CA LEU A 165 13.22 -23.66 15.76
C LEU A 165 13.85 -22.99 17.00
N ARG A 166 13.51 -23.54 18.17
CA ARG A 166 14.45 -23.66 19.29
C ARG A 166 14.55 -25.13 19.62
N GLY A 167 15.77 -25.65 19.62
CA GLY A 167 16.12 -27.00 20.05
C GLY A 167 17.19 -27.61 19.17
N ASP A 168 18.46 -27.30 19.46
CA ASP A 168 19.31 -28.22 20.23
C ASP A 168 20.41 -27.41 20.93
#